data_AF-A0A351MLA8-F1
#
_entry.id   AF-A0A351MLA8-F1
#
_cell.length_a   1.000
_cell.length_b   1.000
_cell.length_c   1.000
_cell.angle_alpha   90.00
_cell.angle_beta   90.00
_cell.angle_gamma   90.00
#
_symmetry.space_group_name_H-M   'P 1'
#
loop_
_entity.id
_entity.type
_entity.pdbx_description
1 polymer ?
#
loop_
_entity_poly.entity_id
_entity_poly.type
_entity_poly.pdbx_seq_one_letter_code
_entity_poly.pdbx_strand_id
1 'polypeptide(L)' 'QVAGGGGGGRPQFAQAGGRDVARLDDAVAAGLAAWRDQLS' A
#
# COMPACT_ATOMS: atom_id res chain seq x y z
N GLN A 1 1.01 1.40 7.42
CA GLN A 1 0.29 1.78 6.19
C GLN A 1 0.22 3.30 6.13
N VAL A 2 0.60 3.92 5.01
CA VAL A 2 0.84 5.37 4.92
C VAL A 2 -0.43 6.21 5.10
N ALA A 3 -1.56 5.76 4.54
CA ALA A 3 -2.87 6.43 4.62
C ALA A 3 -3.71 6.05 5.86
N GLY A 4 -3.10 5.45 6.90
CA GLY A 4 -3.75 5.22 8.20
C GLY A 4 -4.86 4.16 8.22
N GLY A 5 -4.79 3.12 7.38
CA GLY A 5 -5.73 2.00 7.43
C GLY A 5 -5.06 0.63 7.43
N GLY A 6 -5.84 -0.42 7.19
CA GLY A 6 -5.42 -1.81 7.23
C GLY A 6 -5.78 -2.55 5.94
N GLY A 7 -5.19 -3.73 5.75
CA GLY A 7 -5.45 -4.58 4.60
C GLY A 7 -5.14 -6.05 4.90
N GLY A 8 -5.63 -6.92 4.03
CA GLY A 8 -5.47 -8.37 4.15
C GLY A 8 -5.64 -9.03 2.80
N GLY A 9 -5.12 -10.24 2.67
CA GLY A 9 -5.08 -10.94 1.41
C GLY A 9 -4.44 -12.31 1.48
N ARG A 10 -4.31 -12.91 0.31
CA ARG A 10 -3.63 -14.17 0.01
C ARG A 10 -2.52 -13.85 -1.00
N PRO A 11 -1.58 -14.76 -1.28
CA PRO A 11 -0.43 -14.46 -2.16
C PRO A 11 -0.78 -13.81 -3.51
N GLN A 12 -1.92 -14.19 -4.10
CA GLN A 12 -2.38 -13.70 -5.40
C GLN A 12 -3.43 -12.58 -5.36
N PHE A 13 -3.89 -12.16 -4.17
CA PHE A 13 -4.93 -11.15 -4.05
C PHE A 13 -4.89 -10.46 -2.70
N ALA A 14 -4.89 -9.14 -2.66
CA ALA A 14 -5.01 -8.38 -1.42
C ALA A 14 -5.90 -7.15 -1.62
N GLN A 15 -6.52 -6.71 -0.54
CA GLN A 15 -7.26 -5.45 -0.48
C GLN A 15 -6.85 -4.68 0.77
N ALA A 16 -6.85 -3.35 0.67
CA ALA A 16 -6.58 -2.44 1.77
C ALA A 16 -7.49 -1.21 1.70
N GLY A 17 -7.58 -0.49 2.82
CA GLY A 17 -8.23 0.82 2.91
C GLY A 17 -7.39 1.81 3.72
N GLY A 18 -7.74 3.09 3.67
CA GLY A 18 -7.08 4.18 4.39
C GLY A 18 -8.10 5.25 4.81
N ARG A 19 -7.87 5.89 5.97
CA ARG A 19 -8.75 6.95 6.49
C ARG A 19 -8.31 8.34 6.03
N ASP A 20 -7.03 8.51 5.73
CA ASP A 20 -6.44 9.78 5.33
C ASP A 20 -6.30 9.86 3.81
N VAL A 21 -7.32 10.44 3.17
CA VAL A 21 -7.38 10.59 1.71
C VAL A 21 -6.28 11.51 1.19
N ALA A 22 -5.85 12.51 1.97
CA ALA A 22 -4.83 13.46 1.56
C ALA A 22 -3.45 12.79 1.36
N ARG A 23 -3.27 11.57 1.87
CA ARG A 23 -2.01 10.79 1.76
C ARG A 23 -2.05 9.71 0.69
N LEU A 24 -3.00 9.76 -0.24
CA LEU A 24 -3.12 8.77 -1.31
C LEU A 24 -1.85 8.72 -2.18
N ASP A 25 -1.31 9.88 -2.57
CA ASP A 25 -0.11 9.95 -3.40
C ASP A 25 1.12 9.36 -2.70
N ASP A 26 1.32 9.67 -1.42
CA ASP A 26 2.38 9.08 -0.59
C ASP A 26 2.23 7.54 -0.53
N ALA A 27 1.00 7.05 -0.40
CA ALA A 27 0.73 5.62 -0.30
C ALA A 27 1.05 4.88 -1.61
N VAL A 28 0.75 5.49 -2.76
CA VAL A 28 1.11 4.94 -4.08
C VAL A 28 2.63 4.90 -4.25
N ALA A 29 3.33 5.99 -3.89
CA ALA A 29 4.79 6.05 -3.97
C ALA A 29 5.46 4.99 -3.10
N ALA A 30 4.98 4.80 -1.87
CA ALA A 30 5.50 3.78 -0.96
C ALA A 30 5.26 2.35 -1.48
N GLY A 31 4.08 2.08 -2.08
CA GLY A 31 3.77 0.79 -2.69
C GLY A 31 4.71 0.45 -3.85
N LEU A 32 5.02 1.42 -4.71
CA LEU A 32 5.97 1.24 -5.80
C LEU A 32 7.39 0.96 -5.28
N ALA A 33 7.83 1.66 -4.23
CA ALA A 33 9.14 1.43 -3.63
C ALA A 33 9.25 0.01 -3.05
N ALA A 34 8.24 -0.45 -2.31
CA ALA A 34 8.21 -1.80 -1.76
C ALA A 34 8.19 -2.89 -2.85
N TRP A 35 7.46 -2.67 -3.95
CA TRP A 35 7.42 -3.60 -5.08
C TRP A 35 8.80 -3.73 -5.75
N ARG A 36 9.51 -2.61 -5.91
CA ARG A 36 10.87 -2.61 -6.47
C ARG A 36 11.85 -3.37 -5.58
N ASP A 37 11.78 -3.17 -4.27
CA ASP A 37 12.64 -3.86 -3.29
C ASP A 37 12.40 -5.39 -3.29
N GLN A 38 11.15 -5.83 -3.49
CA GLN A 38 10.82 -7.26 -3.59
C GLN A 38 11.28 -7.94 -4.89
N LEU A 39 11.53 -7.18 -5.95
CA LEU A 39 11.89 -7.73 -7.27
C LEU A 39 13.36 -7.51 -7.66
N SER A 40 14.13 -6.79 -6.83
CA SER A 40 15.59 -6.67 -6.96
C SER A 40 16.31 -7.78 -6.22
#